data_AF-A0A1I1VP68-F1
#
_entry.id   AF-A0A1I1VP68-F1
#
_cell.length_a   1.000
_cell.length_b   1.000
_cell.length_c   1.000
_cell.angle_alpha   90.00
_cell.angle_beta   90.00
_cell.angle_gamma   90.00
#
_symmetry.space_group_name_H-M   'P 1'
#
loop_
_entity.id
_entity.type
_entity.pdbx_description
1 polymer ?
#
loop_
_entity_poly.entity_id
_entity_poly.type
_entity_poly.pdbx_seq_one_letter_code
_entity_poly.pdbx_strand_id
1 'polypeptide(L)'
;MFIHLKKCLLITIILAIASTISAAEDIDLFTSVTSSDSKDVPNVLIILDNTANWNNAFVNEINALSMVLGDLPTGEIRVGLMMFSETGSGNGNPAGGYVRAAVRLMDTTNKLIYQNLVNSLHKLNDKSNGGKLGLTMAEAYYYFAGKSAYAGHNKVERDYAGNTSGTSASNAVYALEGNALASSSNTDYESPVNSGCQKNFIIYISNGPVQDNSSDTSTANSKLSEAGGSTAQIMLSPGGSQSGAGDEWARFMATSSYPKIKTYTIDVDPSKTGQGPGFTALLKSMAKQGQGGYYAVDSSTDNGSEIVQALKSALSEIQANNSVFASASLPVSVNTQGTYRNQVFIGMFRPDANLKPQWMGNLKQYKFEASVTNNKINLNLVDADDVLAINADSGFITPCARSFWTPSTANMDTYWSFSPQGACLKIANSNQSNTPDGAIVEKGAAGFMLRAIDPSTLQI
;
A
#
# COMPACT_ATOMS: atom_id res chain seq x y z
N MET A 1 -25.04 7.94 68.54
CA MET A 1 -23.80 7.71 67.75
C MET A 1 -23.86 6.44 66.87
N PHE A 2 -24.30 5.29 67.39
CA PHE A 2 -24.35 4.02 66.63
C PHE A 2 -25.28 3.96 65.40
N ILE A 3 -26.35 4.78 65.35
CA ILE A 3 -27.32 4.76 64.23
C ILE A 3 -26.76 5.48 62.99
N HIS A 4 -25.91 6.50 63.15
CA HIS A 4 -25.30 7.21 62.03
C HIS A 4 -24.22 6.37 61.33
N LEU A 5 -23.45 5.59 62.09
CA LEU A 5 -22.41 4.71 61.54
C LEU A 5 -22.99 3.60 60.65
N LYS A 6 -24.16 3.05 61.01
CA LYS A 6 -24.87 2.04 60.20
C LYS A 6 -25.43 2.62 58.89
N LYS A 7 -25.88 3.87 58.89
CA LYS A 7 -26.37 4.54 57.66
C LYS A 7 -25.21 4.84 56.70
N CYS A 8 -24.07 5.30 57.20
CA CYS A 8 -22.90 5.55 56.37
C CYS A 8 -22.34 4.27 55.73
N LEU A 9 -22.32 3.15 56.47
CA LEU A 9 -21.86 1.85 55.97
C LEU A 9 -22.79 1.28 54.88
N LEU A 10 -24.10 1.45 55.04
CA LEU A 10 -25.07 0.98 54.05
C LEU A 10 -24.96 1.76 52.74
N ILE A 11 -24.73 3.07 52.81
CA ILE A 11 -24.53 3.93 51.63
C ILE A 11 -23.26 3.55 50.89
N THR A 12 -22.16 3.25 51.59
CA THR A 12 -20.90 2.82 50.95
C THR A 12 -21.03 1.47 50.25
N ILE A 13 -21.78 0.53 50.84
CA ILE A 13 -22.06 -0.77 50.21
C ILE A 13 -22.93 -0.61 48.96
N ILE A 14 -23.94 0.26 48.99
CA ILE A 14 -24.82 0.51 47.82
C ILE A 14 -24.04 1.19 46.69
N LEU A 15 -23.16 2.16 46.98
CA LEU A 15 -22.32 2.79 45.97
C LEU A 15 -21.27 1.83 45.38
N ALA A 16 -20.72 0.91 46.19
CA ALA A 16 -19.77 -0.11 45.70
C ALA A 16 -20.43 -1.14 44.78
N ILE A 17 -21.71 -1.48 45.02
CA ILE A 17 -22.47 -2.39 44.16
C ILE A 17 -22.88 -1.67 42.87
N ALA A 18 -23.29 -0.40 42.94
CA ALA A 18 -23.63 0.39 41.76
C ALA A 18 -22.44 0.63 40.80
N SER A 19 -21.21 0.72 41.32
CA SER A 19 -19.99 0.83 40.48
C SER A 19 -19.59 -0.45 39.74
N THR A 20 -20.23 -1.59 40.03
CA THR A 20 -19.98 -2.87 39.32
C THR A 20 -20.95 -3.15 38.19
N ILE A 21 -21.99 -2.31 38.03
CA ILE A 21 -22.94 -2.45 36.93
C ILE A 21 -22.38 -1.71 35.71
N SER A 22 -21.42 -2.34 35.04
CA SER A 22 -21.07 -1.97 33.67
C SER A 22 -22.17 -2.52 32.76
N ALA A 23 -23.13 -1.67 32.40
CA ALA A 23 -24.02 -1.97 31.28
C ALA A 23 -23.19 -1.86 29.99
N ALA A 24 -22.70 -2.99 29.50
CA ALA A 24 -22.19 -3.06 28.13
C ALA A 24 -23.40 -2.89 27.21
N GLU A 25 -23.45 -1.78 26.48
CA GLU A 25 -24.39 -1.64 25.38
C GLU A 25 -23.90 -2.50 24.22
N ASP A 26 -24.73 -3.45 23.82
CA ASP A 26 -24.49 -4.35 22.71
C ASP A 26 -24.57 -3.55 21.40
N ILE A 27 -23.41 -3.23 20.81
CA ILE A 27 -23.33 -2.75 19.42
C ILE A 27 -22.97 -3.98 18.59
N ASP A 28 -24.00 -4.64 18.08
CA ASP A 28 -23.86 -5.64 17.02
C ASP A 28 -23.42 -4.94 15.72
N LEU A 29 -22.13 -4.98 15.43
CA LEU A 29 -21.61 -4.64 14.12
C LEU A 29 -21.56 -5.91 13.27
N PHE A 30 -22.55 -6.10 12.41
CA PHE A 30 -22.57 -7.19 11.43
C PHE A 30 -21.44 -7.01 10.41
N THR A 31 -20.24 -7.51 10.70
CA THR A 31 -19.25 -7.77 9.65
C THR A 31 -19.67 -9.05 8.96
N SER A 32 -19.95 -8.97 7.65
CA SER A 32 -20.20 -10.16 6.83
C SER A 32 -19.06 -11.16 7.03
N VAL A 33 -19.43 -12.35 7.51
CA VAL A 33 -18.56 -13.48 7.78
C VAL A 33 -17.74 -13.80 6.53
N THR A 34 -16.41 -13.66 6.59
CA THR A 34 -15.52 -14.44 5.72
C THR A 34 -14.84 -15.51 6.55
N SER A 35 -14.96 -16.74 6.06
CA SER A 35 -14.49 -17.96 6.69
C SER A 35 -12.99 -17.94 6.96
N SER A 36 -12.66 -18.35 8.19
CA SER A 36 -11.33 -18.67 8.68
C SER A 36 -10.70 -19.81 7.85
N ASP A 37 -9.83 -19.50 6.88
CA ASP A 37 -8.73 -20.41 6.50
C ASP A 37 -7.68 -19.87 5.50
N SER A 38 -7.76 -18.61 5.06
CA SER A 38 -6.60 -17.96 4.46
C SER A 38 -6.36 -16.64 5.15
N LYS A 39 -5.15 -16.46 5.67
CA LYS A 39 -4.59 -15.12 5.78
C LYS A 39 -4.82 -14.46 4.42
N ASP A 40 -5.68 -13.44 4.33
CA ASP A 40 -5.93 -12.72 3.08
C ASP A 40 -4.66 -11.92 2.73
N VAL A 41 -3.65 -12.64 2.22
CA VAL A 41 -2.32 -12.15 1.91
C VAL A 41 -2.42 -11.25 0.68
N PRO A 42 -2.14 -9.93 0.76
CA PRO A 42 -2.38 -9.01 -0.34
C PRO A 42 -1.63 -9.39 -1.63
N ASN A 43 -2.29 -9.18 -2.77
CA ASN A 43 -1.70 -9.33 -4.09
C ASN A 43 -1.13 -7.99 -4.55
N VAL A 44 0.14 -7.96 -4.93
CA VAL A 44 0.81 -6.78 -5.47
C VAL A 44 1.36 -7.10 -6.84
N LEU A 45 0.90 -6.38 -7.86
CA LEU A 45 1.47 -6.42 -9.21
C LEU A 45 2.36 -5.19 -9.39
N ILE A 46 3.66 -5.41 -9.56
CA ILE A 46 4.59 -4.35 -9.95
C ILE A 46 4.49 -4.22 -11.46
N ILE A 47 4.14 -3.02 -11.95
CA ILE A 47 4.19 -2.69 -13.37
C ILE A 47 5.43 -1.83 -13.59
N LEU A 48 6.40 -2.38 -14.31
CA LEU A 48 7.68 -1.74 -14.58
C LEU A 48 7.67 -1.09 -15.97
N ASP A 49 7.85 0.23 -16.00
CA ASP A 49 8.06 0.99 -17.22
C ASP A 49 9.45 0.71 -17.80
N ASN A 50 9.50 -0.24 -18.73
CA ASN A 50 10.69 -0.62 -19.49
C ASN A 50 10.88 0.18 -20.79
N THR A 51 10.33 1.40 -20.89
CA THR A 51 10.61 2.28 -22.03
C THR A 51 12.08 2.73 -22.04
N ALA A 52 12.53 3.35 -23.15
CA ALA A 52 13.93 3.75 -23.31
C ALA A 52 14.49 4.64 -22.18
N ASN A 53 13.63 5.36 -21.44
CA ASN A 53 14.03 6.21 -20.33
C ASN A 53 14.61 5.42 -19.15
N TRP A 54 14.20 4.15 -18.96
CA TRP A 54 14.69 3.30 -17.88
C TRP A 54 16.20 3.07 -17.92
N ASN A 55 16.86 3.28 -19.07
CA ASN A 55 18.30 3.07 -19.23
C ASN A 55 19.13 3.91 -18.26
N ASN A 56 18.61 5.06 -17.83
CA ASN A 56 19.28 5.98 -16.91
C ASN A 56 19.27 5.43 -15.48
N ALA A 57 18.10 4.97 -15.01
CA ALA A 57 17.91 4.47 -13.65
C ALA A 57 18.18 2.95 -13.52
N PHE A 58 18.31 2.23 -14.63
CA PHE A 58 18.25 0.76 -14.71
C PHE A 58 19.05 0.04 -13.62
N VAL A 59 20.34 0.35 -13.46
CA VAL A 59 21.20 -0.34 -12.50
C VAL A 59 20.69 -0.15 -11.07
N ASN A 60 20.32 1.08 -10.72
CA ASN A 60 19.86 1.42 -9.38
C ASN A 60 18.43 0.89 -9.13
N GLU A 61 17.56 0.94 -10.14
CA GLU A 61 16.19 0.42 -10.07
C GLU A 61 16.17 -1.11 -9.88
N ILE A 62 16.95 -1.86 -10.67
CA ILE A 62 17.06 -3.33 -10.55
C ILE A 62 17.65 -3.72 -9.18
N ASN A 63 18.71 -3.04 -8.74
CA ASN A 63 19.29 -3.27 -7.42
C ASN A 63 18.26 -3.00 -6.30
N ALA A 64 17.51 -1.90 -6.40
CA ALA A 64 16.50 -1.53 -5.43
C ALA A 64 15.35 -2.55 -5.38
N LEU A 65 14.81 -2.95 -6.52
CA LEU A 65 13.76 -3.97 -6.62
C LEU A 65 14.22 -5.30 -6.04
N SER A 66 15.42 -5.74 -6.39
CA SER A 66 16.02 -6.97 -5.87
C SER A 66 16.20 -6.94 -4.35
N MET A 67 16.67 -5.81 -3.81
CA MET A 67 16.78 -5.62 -2.36
C MET A 67 15.42 -5.67 -1.67
N VAL A 68 14.42 -4.97 -2.21
CA VAL A 68 13.06 -4.95 -1.64
C VAL A 68 12.47 -6.35 -1.62
N LEU A 69 12.56 -7.11 -2.72
CA LEU A 69 12.10 -8.50 -2.79
C LEU A 69 12.79 -9.39 -1.75
N GLY A 70 14.08 -9.19 -1.50
CA GLY A 70 14.84 -9.89 -0.47
C GLY A 70 14.41 -9.55 0.97
N ASP A 71 14.00 -8.30 1.20
CA ASP A 71 13.61 -7.80 2.52
C ASP A 71 12.14 -8.03 2.88
N LEU A 72 11.32 -8.49 1.93
CA LEU A 72 9.90 -8.78 2.18
C LEU A 72 9.72 -9.81 3.30
N PRO A 73 8.77 -9.63 4.24
CA PRO A 73 8.48 -10.64 5.23
C PRO A 73 7.88 -11.89 4.58
N THR A 74 8.41 -13.06 4.95
CA THR A 74 8.09 -14.34 4.32
C THR A 74 6.62 -14.69 4.49
N GLY A 75 5.92 -14.92 3.38
CA GLY A 75 4.53 -15.38 3.38
C GLY A 75 3.49 -14.31 3.75
N GLU A 76 3.88 -13.03 3.80
CA GLU A 76 2.99 -11.91 4.14
C GLU A 76 2.46 -11.15 2.92
N ILE A 77 3.02 -11.39 1.73
CA ILE A 77 2.64 -10.70 0.51
C ILE A 77 2.79 -11.62 -0.71
N ARG A 78 1.93 -11.42 -1.70
CA ARG A 78 2.06 -12.02 -3.02
C ARG A 78 2.53 -10.96 -4.01
N VAL A 79 3.55 -11.25 -4.80
CA VAL A 79 4.14 -10.29 -5.75
C VAL A 79 4.16 -10.88 -7.15
N GLY A 80 3.84 -10.06 -8.15
CA GLY A 80 4.00 -10.34 -9.56
C GLY A 80 4.69 -9.17 -10.27
N LEU A 81 5.15 -9.42 -11.50
CA LEU A 81 5.81 -8.43 -12.36
C LEU A 81 5.10 -8.38 -13.72
N MET A 82 4.76 -7.17 -14.16
CA MET A 82 4.25 -6.88 -15.48
C MET A 82 5.12 -5.80 -16.14
N MET A 83 5.31 -5.91 -17.45
CA MET A 83 6.14 -5.01 -18.23
C MET A 83 5.40 -4.61 -19.51
N PHE A 84 5.82 -3.53 -20.16
CA PHE A 84 5.31 -3.22 -21.50
C PHE A 84 5.93 -4.17 -22.51
N SER A 85 5.22 -4.35 -23.63
CA SER A 85 5.65 -5.21 -24.73
C SER A 85 7.07 -4.88 -25.18
N GLU A 86 7.95 -5.88 -25.13
CA GLU A 86 9.35 -5.76 -25.48
C GLU A 86 9.58 -5.63 -26.99
N THR A 87 10.68 -4.98 -27.34
CA THR A 87 11.19 -4.97 -28.71
C THR A 87 11.86 -6.31 -28.99
N GLY A 88 11.55 -6.94 -30.11
CA GLY A 88 12.24 -8.17 -30.50
C GLY A 88 11.38 -9.07 -31.39
N SER A 89 12.03 -10.04 -32.02
CA SER A 89 11.35 -11.07 -32.80
C SER A 89 10.52 -11.99 -31.89
N GLY A 90 9.39 -12.48 -32.39
CA GLY A 90 8.49 -13.38 -31.67
C GLY A 90 7.43 -12.69 -30.80
N ASN A 91 7.59 -11.41 -30.46
CA ASN A 91 6.55 -10.64 -29.76
C ASN A 91 5.44 -10.27 -30.74
N GLY A 92 4.32 -11.00 -30.70
CA GLY A 92 3.20 -10.82 -31.61
C GLY A 92 2.39 -9.55 -31.32
N ASN A 93 1.74 -9.02 -32.36
CA ASN A 93 0.74 -7.95 -32.23
C ASN A 93 -0.56 -8.49 -31.60
N PRO A 94 -1.36 -7.65 -30.93
CA PRO A 94 -1.12 -6.23 -30.65
C PRO A 94 -0.09 -6.00 -29.53
N ALA A 95 0.46 -4.78 -29.44
CA ALA A 95 1.30 -4.34 -28.33
C ALA A 95 0.43 -3.87 -27.14
N GLY A 96 1.01 -3.89 -25.94
CA GLY A 96 0.34 -3.57 -24.67
C GLY A 96 1.20 -3.98 -23.48
N GLY A 97 0.57 -4.38 -22.38
CA GLY A 97 1.25 -5.00 -21.24
C GLY A 97 1.35 -6.52 -21.36
N TYR A 98 2.19 -7.14 -20.54
CA TYR A 98 2.17 -8.58 -20.32
C TYR A 98 2.69 -8.96 -18.93
N VAL A 99 2.15 -10.04 -18.37
CA VAL A 99 2.62 -10.59 -17.09
C VAL A 99 3.92 -11.35 -17.32
N ARG A 100 5.02 -10.79 -16.82
CA ARG A 100 6.38 -11.35 -16.87
C ARG A 100 6.59 -12.41 -15.78
N ALA A 101 5.99 -12.19 -14.62
CA ALA A 101 5.91 -13.15 -13.52
C ALA A 101 4.54 -13.04 -12.84
N ALA A 102 3.84 -14.16 -12.72
CA ALA A 102 2.51 -14.20 -12.09
C ALA A 102 2.56 -13.80 -10.61
N VAL A 103 1.44 -13.37 -10.02
CA VAL A 103 1.39 -12.98 -8.60
C VAL A 103 1.41 -14.22 -7.69
N ARG A 104 2.57 -14.45 -7.05
CA ARG A 104 2.81 -15.62 -6.19
C ARG A 104 3.23 -15.21 -4.78
N LEU A 105 2.99 -16.10 -3.81
CA LEU A 105 3.39 -15.90 -2.42
C LEU A 105 4.90 -15.76 -2.30
N MET A 106 5.37 -14.68 -1.67
CA MET A 106 6.79 -14.45 -1.41
C MET A 106 7.25 -15.26 -0.19
N ASP A 107 7.31 -16.57 -0.36
CA ASP A 107 8.00 -17.48 0.57
C ASP A 107 9.53 -17.44 0.37
N THR A 108 10.28 -18.18 1.19
CA THR A 108 11.74 -18.22 1.14
C THR A 108 12.28 -18.61 -0.26
N THR A 109 11.58 -19.49 -0.96
CA THR A 109 11.99 -19.99 -2.29
C THR A 109 11.65 -18.98 -3.38
N ASN A 110 10.41 -18.51 -3.41
CA ASN A 110 9.91 -17.60 -4.44
C ASN A 110 10.60 -16.24 -4.38
N LYS A 111 10.95 -15.74 -3.19
CA LYS A 111 11.74 -14.51 -3.04
C LYS A 111 13.05 -14.59 -3.83
N LEU A 112 13.82 -15.67 -3.65
CA LEU A 112 15.10 -15.84 -4.35
C LEU A 112 14.90 -15.96 -5.87
N ILE A 113 13.85 -16.67 -6.31
CA ILE A 113 13.54 -16.82 -7.74
C ILE A 113 13.20 -15.46 -8.36
N TYR A 114 12.41 -14.63 -7.69
CA TYR A 114 12.00 -13.31 -8.20
C TYR A 114 13.16 -12.31 -8.15
N GLN A 115 14.01 -12.38 -7.14
CA GLN A 115 15.26 -11.61 -7.11
C GLN A 115 16.16 -11.97 -8.30
N ASN A 116 16.32 -13.27 -8.58
CA ASN A 116 17.11 -13.72 -9.73
C ASN A 116 16.51 -13.28 -11.06
N LEU A 117 15.18 -13.28 -11.20
CA LEU A 117 14.50 -12.75 -12.38
C LEU A 117 14.79 -11.25 -12.57
N VAL A 118 14.57 -10.46 -11.53
CA VAL A 118 14.79 -9.01 -11.62
C VAL A 118 16.25 -8.69 -11.94
N ASN A 119 17.20 -9.40 -11.29
CA ASN A 119 18.62 -9.27 -11.56
C ASN A 119 19.04 -9.72 -12.98
N SER A 120 18.24 -10.58 -13.65
CA SER A 120 18.55 -11.07 -14.99
C SER A 120 17.99 -10.19 -16.11
N LEU A 121 17.14 -9.21 -15.79
CA LEU A 121 16.65 -8.24 -16.76
C LEU A 121 17.84 -7.49 -17.39
N HIS A 122 17.67 -7.08 -18.63
CA HIS A 122 18.68 -6.37 -19.39
C HIS A 122 18.10 -5.14 -20.06
N LYS A 123 18.72 -3.98 -19.82
CA LYS A 123 18.28 -2.65 -20.28
C LYS A 123 17.96 -2.53 -21.77
N LEU A 124 18.55 -3.38 -22.61
CA LEU A 124 18.31 -3.40 -24.06
C LEU A 124 17.38 -4.53 -24.52
N ASN A 125 17.45 -5.71 -23.89
CA ASN A 125 16.74 -6.89 -24.39
C ASN A 125 15.28 -6.85 -23.94
N ASP A 126 15.07 -6.46 -22.68
CA ASP A 126 13.75 -6.30 -22.08
C ASP A 126 13.20 -4.88 -22.30
N LYS A 127 13.75 -4.11 -23.25
CA LYS A 127 13.31 -2.74 -23.55
C LYS A 127 12.03 -2.74 -24.37
N SER A 128 11.05 -1.97 -23.95
CA SER A 128 9.77 -1.84 -24.63
C SER A 128 9.88 -1.23 -26.04
N ASN A 129 8.96 -1.61 -26.91
CA ASN A 129 8.75 -1.00 -28.22
C ASN A 129 8.04 0.37 -28.15
N GLY A 130 7.66 0.85 -26.97
CA GLY A 130 7.16 2.21 -26.74
C GLY A 130 6.29 2.33 -25.49
N GLY A 131 5.84 3.55 -25.18
CA GLY A 131 4.87 3.78 -24.10
C GLY A 131 3.55 3.05 -24.37
N LYS A 132 3.02 2.35 -23.36
CA LYS A 132 1.76 1.57 -23.43
C LYS A 132 0.98 1.66 -22.11
N LEU A 133 1.01 2.79 -21.41
CA LEU A 133 0.44 2.90 -20.07
C LEU A 133 -1.03 2.50 -20.01
N GLY A 134 -1.88 3.11 -20.84
CA GLY A 134 -3.32 2.84 -20.82
C GLY A 134 -3.64 1.37 -21.13
N LEU A 135 -2.95 0.80 -22.14
CA LEU A 135 -3.12 -0.61 -22.51
C LEU A 135 -2.55 -1.57 -21.46
N THR A 136 -1.50 -1.19 -20.74
CA THR A 136 -0.92 -2.02 -19.69
C THR A 136 -1.79 -2.00 -18.44
N MET A 137 -2.40 -0.87 -18.09
CA MET A 137 -3.40 -0.82 -17.01
C MET A 137 -4.63 -1.66 -17.35
N ALA A 138 -5.07 -1.65 -18.62
CA ALA A 138 -6.11 -2.55 -19.10
C ALA A 138 -5.72 -4.04 -18.96
N GLU A 139 -4.49 -4.39 -19.35
CA GLU A 139 -3.96 -5.77 -19.22
C GLU A 139 -3.90 -6.20 -17.74
N ALA A 140 -3.47 -5.31 -16.84
CA ALA A 140 -3.45 -5.58 -15.41
C ALA A 140 -4.85 -5.85 -14.86
N TYR A 141 -5.86 -5.08 -15.28
CA TYR A 141 -7.25 -5.36 -14.95
C TYR A 141 -7.69 -6.74 -15.46
N TYR A 142 -7.36 -7.10 -16.71
CA TYR A 142 -7.71 -8.42 -17.26
C TYR A 142 -7.05 -9.56 -16.49
N TYR A 143 -5.80 -9.39 -16.07
CA TYR A 143 -5.10 -10.38 -15.26
C TYR A 143 -5.79 -10.59 -13.91
N PHE A 144 -6.06 -9.52 -13.15
CA PHE A 144 -6.77 -9.64 -11.88
C PHE A 144 -8.22 -10.12 -12.04
N ALA A 145 -8.88 -9.78 -13.14
CA ALA A 145 -10.26 -10.18 -13.41
C ALA A 145 -10.38 -11.59 -14.01
N GLY A 146 -9.27 -12.26 -14.35
CA GLY A 146 -9.27 -13.56 -15.03
C GLY A 146 -9.92 -13.51 -16.42
N LYS A 147 -9.68 -12.43 -17.16
CA LYS A 147 -10.24 -12.21 -18.51
C LYS A 147 -9.24 -12.55 -19.59
N SER A 148 -9.71 -12.58 -20.83
CA SER A 148 -8.84 -12.73 -22.00
C SER A 148 -7.80 -11.62 -22.07
N ALA A 149 -6.54 -12.01 -22.15
CA ALA A 149 -5.40 -11.14 -22.34
C ALA A 149 -5.52 -10.41 -23.69
N TYR A 150 -5.26 -9.10 -23.73
CA TYR A 150 -5.32 -8.37 -24.98
C TYR A 150 -4.02 -8.51 -25.76
N ALA A 151 -2.90 -8.15 -25.15
CA ALA A 151 -1.58 -8.26 -25.74
C ALA A 151 -0.74 -9.36 -25.10
N GLY A 152 -1.00 -9.68 -23.83
CA GLY A 152 -0.07 -10.44 -23.00
C GLY A 152 0.14 -11.88 -23.46
N HIS A 153 -0.90 -12.54 -23.99
CA HIS A 153 -0.82 -13.93 -24.47
C HIS A 153 0.08 -14.13 -25.69
N ASN A 154 0.47 -13.06 -26.39
CA ASN A 154 1.32 -13.12 -27.59
C ASN A 154 2.77 -12.65 -27.33
N LYS A 155 3.19 -12.52 -26.07
CA LYS A 155 4.56 -12.12 -25.72
C LYS A 155 5.42 -13.33 -25.41
N VAL A 156 6.63 -13.35 -25.96
CA VAL A 156 7.57 -14.48 -25.87
C VAL A 156 7.88 -14.81 -24.42
N GLU A 157 8.05 -13.75 -23.64
CA GLU A 157 8.59 -13.76 -22.29
C GLU A 157 7.51 -13.67 -21.21
N ARG A 158 6.26 -14.01 -21.57
CA ARG A 158 5.11 -14.07 -20.66
C ARG A 158 5.16 -15.29 -19.74
N ASP A 159 4.58 -15.16 -18.56
CA ASP A 159 4.46 -16.24 -17.58
C ASP A 159 3.40 -17.27 -18.01
N TYR A 160 3.85 -18.45 -18.45
CA TYR A 160 3.02 -19.63 -18.66
C TYR A 160 3.76 -20.92 -18.28
N ALA A 161 3.03 -21.96 -17.91
CA ALA A 161 3.63 -23.22 -17.49
C ALA A 161 4.47 -23.85 -18.62
N GLY A 162 5.77 -24.06 -18.34
CA GLY A 162 6.70 -24.66 -19.30
C GLY A 162 7.24 -23.71 -20.37
N ASN A 163 7.10 -22.39 -20.22
CA ASN A 163 7.86 -21.46 -21.04
C ASN A 163 9.36 -21.64 -20.81
N THR A 164 10.16 -21.52 -21.87
CA THR A 164 11.63 -21.66 -21.84
C THR A 164 12.35 -20.46 -22.45
N SER A 165 11.62 -19.39 -22.75
CA SER A 165 12.13 -18.18 -23.38
C SER A 165 12.82 -17.23 -22.38
N GLY A 166 13.75 -16.42 -22.86
CA GLY A 166 14.47 -15.46 -22.01
C GLY A 166 15.67 -16.09 -21.30
N THR A 167 15.82 -15.81 -20.01
CA THR A 167 16.98 -16.24 -19.21
C THR A 167 16.72 -17.52 -18.41
N SER A 168 17.76 -18.15 -17.85
CA SER A 168 17.60 -19.25 -16.90
C SER A 168 16.77 -18.87 -15.68
N ALA A 169 16.86 -17.61 -15.24
CA ALA A 169 16.03 -17.08 -14.16
C ALA A 169 14.56 -16.92 -14.58
N SER A 170 14.30 -16.52 -15.82
CA SER A 170 12.94 -16.52 -16.40
C SER A 170 12.35 -17.93 -16.37
N ASN A 171 13.11 -18.94 -16.81
CA ASN A 171 12.68 -20.34 -16.80
C ASN A 171 12.38 -20.87 -15.39
N ALA A 172 13.14 -20.42 -14.39
CA ALA A 172 12.89 -20.78 -12.99
C ALA A 172 11.54 -20.22 -12.48
N VAL A 173 11.14 -19.03 -12.94
CA VAL A 173 9.82 -18.44 -12.62
C VAL A 173 8.70 -19.23 -13.31
N TYR A 174 8.88 -19.59 -14.57
CA TYR A 174 7.86 -20.32 -15.35
C TYR A 174 7.63 -21.75 -14.87
N ALA A 175 8.62 -22.34 -14.19
CA ALA A 175 8.52 -23.64 -13.55
C ALA A 175 7.71 -23.62 -12.24
N LEU A 176 7.37 -22.43 -11.70
CA LEU A 176 6.54 -22.31 -10.51
C LEU A 176 5.06 -22.46 -10.86
N GLU A 177 4.34 -23.21 -10.02
CA GLU A 177 2.88 -23.31 -10.03
C GLU A 177 2.20 -21.93 -9.91
N GLY A 178 0.94 -21.84 -10.37
CA GLY A 178 0.19 -20.59 -10.36
C GLY A 178 0.66 -19.59 -11.42
N ASN A 179 0.96 -20.09 -12.62
CA ASN A 179 1.30 -19.26 -13.78
C ASN A 179 0.16 -18.34 -14.19
N ALA A 180 0.49 -17.24 -14.88
CA ALA A 180 -0.53 -16.30 -15.35
C ALA A 180 -1.36 -16.88 -16.50
N LEU A 181 -0.77 -17.77 -17.30
CA LEU A 181 -1.45 -18.53 -18.34
C LEU A 181 -1.14 -20.02 -18.16
N ALA A 182 -2.14 -20.88 -18.37
CA ALA A 182 -1.96 -22.33 -18.19
C ALA A 182 -1.01 -22.96 -19.23
N SER A 183 -0.90 -22.40 -20.43
CA SER A 183 -0.02 -22.91 -21.49
C SER A 183 0.29 -21.84 -22.54
N SER A 184 1.12 -22.21 -23.53
CA SER A 184 1.46 -21.33 -24.65
C SER A 184 0.28 -21.00 -25.58
N SER A 185 -0.79 -21.82 -25.60
CA SER A 185 -1.97 -21.56 -26.42
C SER A 185 -3.11 -20.86 -25.68
N ASN A 186 -3.00 -20.70 -24.36
CA ASN A 186 -4.02 -20.02 -23.56
C ASN A 186 -4.01 -18.52 -23.81
N THR A 187 -5.21 -17.96 -24.00
CA THR A 187 -5.45 -16.53 -24.15
C THR A 187 -6.04 -15.90 -22.90
N ASP A 188 -6.67 -16.70 -22.03
CA ASP A 188 -7.31 -16.23 -20.80
C ASP A 188 -6.35 -16.32 -19.61
N TYR A 189 -6.36 -15.26 -18.80
CA TYR A 189 -5.55 -15.18 -17.59
C TYR A 189 -6.12 -16.02 -16.46
N GLU A 190 -5.22 -16.74 -15.77
CA GLU A 190 -5.48 -17.32 -14.46
C GLU A 190 -5.38 -16.21 -13.41
N SER A 191 -6.54 -15.81 -12.86
CA SER A 191 -6.59 -14.72 -11.89
C SER A 191 -5.86 -15.09 -10.59
N PRO A 192 -5.03 -14.20 -10.02
CA PRO A 192 -4.48 -14.39 -8.68
C PRO A 192 -5.48 -14.08 -7.56
N VAL A 193 -6.71 -13.68 -7.89
CA VAL A 193 -7.75 -13.29 -6.95
C VAL A 193 -8.56 -14.52 -6.54
N ASN A 194 -8.20 -15.09 -5.39
CA ASN A 194 -8.76 -16.37 -4.93
C ASN A 194 -9.97 -16.21 -3.98
N SER A 195 -10.27 -15.00 -3.52
CA SER A 195 -11.40 -14.70 -2.63
C SER A 195 -11.96 -13.31 -2.93
N GLY A 196 -13.24 -13.08 -2.61
CA GLY A 196 -13.88 -11.76 -2.78
C GLY A 196 -13.32 -10.67 -1.85
N CYS A 197 -12.60 -11.05 -0.80
CA CYS A 197 -11.96 -10.12 0.16
C CYS A 197 -10.47 -9.89 -0.12
N GLN A 198 -9.90 -10.63 -1.08
CA GLN A 198 -8.52 -10.54 -1.50
C GLN A 198 -8.19 -9.11 -1.93
N LYS A 199 -7.26 -8.46 -1.22
CA LYS A 199 -6.83 -7.10 -1.53
C LYS A 199 -5.81 -7.13 -2.67
N ASN A 200 -6.07 -6.34 -3.71
CA ASN A 200 -5.23 -6.26 -4.89
C ASN A 200 -4.65 -4.86 -5.04
N PHE A 201 -3.39 -4.80 -5.42
CA PHE A 201 -2.65 -3.56 -5.54
C PHE A 201 -1.79 -3.58 -6.80
N ILE A 202 -1.65 -2.41 -7.41
CA ILE A 202 -0.68 -2.14 -8.46
C ILE A 202 0.33 -1.15 -7.91
N ILE A 203 1.62 -1.41 -8.10
CA ILE A 203 2.68 -0.41 -7.95
C ILE A 203 3.22 -0.16 -9.35
N TYR A 204 2.89 0.98 -9.92
CA TYR A 204 3.44 1.41 -11.21
C TYR A 204 4.74 2.18 -10.97
N ILE A 205 5.85 1.67 -11.49
CA ILE A 205 7.15 2.32 -11.44
C ILE A 205 7.38 2.93 -12.81
N SER A 206 7.41 4.25 -12.87
CA SER A 206 7.68 5.00 -14.08
C SER A 206 9.13 5.43 -14.14
N ASN A 207 9.73 5.27 -15.32
CA ASN A 207 11.07 5.75 -15.62
C ASN A 207 11.06 7.03 -16.48
N GLY A 208 9.92 7.71 -16.56
CA GLY A 208 9.74 8.96 -17.28
C GLY A 208 8.50 8.99 -18.17
N PRO A 209 8.28 10.08 -18.93
CA PRO A 209 7.07 10.24 -19.73
C PRO A 209 6.86 9.14 -20.77
N VAL A 210 5.83 8.33 -20.57
CA VAL A 210 5.37 7.34 -21.55
C VAL A 210 4.33 8.00 -22.45
N GLN A 211 4.73 8.34 -23.67
CA GLN A 211 3.85 8.97 -24.64
C GLN A 211 3.13 7.90 -25.45
N ASP A 212 2.03 7.39 -24.91
CA ASP A 212 1.13 6.49 -25.63
C ASP A 212 0.68 7.17 -26.94
N ASN A 213 0.74 6.45 -28.05
CA ASN A 213 0.24 7.02 -29.31
C ASN A 213 -1.30 7.11 -29.27
N SER A 214 -1.88 7.90 -30.18
CA SER A 214 -3.32 8.13 -30.22
C SER A 214 -4.15 6.87 -30.46
N SER A 215 -3.62 5.89 -31.20
CA SER A 215 -4.30 4.61 -31.46
C SER A 215 -4.37 3.75 -30.21
N ASP A 216 -3.26 3.66 -29.46
CA ASP A 216 -3.19 2.93 -28.20
C ASP A 216 -4.11 3.57 -27.16
N THR A 217 -4.09 4.91 -27.09
CA THR A 217 -5.00 5.68 -26.21
C THR A 217 -6.46 5.43 -26.55
N SER A 218 -6.83 5.49 -27.84
CA SER A 218 -8.21 5.20 -28.29
C SER A 218 -8.60 3.76 -27.94
N THR A 219 -7.69 2.80 -28.12
CA THR A 219 -7.95 1.39 -27.82
C THR A 219 -8.12 1.16 -26.33
N ALA A 220 -7.28 1.77 -25.49
CA ALA A 220 -7.39 1.72 -24.04
C ALA A 220 -8.73 2.29 -23.55
N ASN A 221 -9.20 3.38 -24.14
CA ASN A 221 -10.49 3.98 -23.82
C ASN A 221 -11.68 3.10 -24.25
N SER A 222 -11.63 2.50 -25.45
CA SER A 222 -12.66 1.54 -25.88
C SER A 222 -12.76 0.37 -24.90
N LYS A 223 -11.61 -0.19 -24.49
CA LYS A 223 -11.53 -1.28 -23.51
C LYS A 223 -12.06 -0.89 -22.13
N LEU A 224 -11.80 0.34 -21.70
CA LEU A 224 -12.33 0.86 -20.44
C LEU A 224 -13.85 0.95 -20.48
N SER A 225 -14.39 1.45 -21.59
CA SER A 225 -15.85 1.51 -21.80
C SER A 225 -16.47 0.11 -21.85
N GLU A 226 -15.83 -0.86 -22.50
CA GLU A 226 -16.27 -2.27 -22.54
C GLU A 226 -16.27 -2.91 -21.15
N ALA A 227 -15.32 -2.54 -20.28
CA ALA A 227 -15.27 -2.98 -18.89
C ALA A 227 -16.32 -2.28 -18.00
N GLY A 228 -17.06 -1.30 -18.52
CA GLY A 228 -18.06 -0.50 -17.78
C GLY A 228 -17.48 0.72 -17.06
N GLY A 229 -16.23 1.10 -17.36
CA GLY A 229 -15.60 2.29 -16.81
C GLY A 229 -15.93 3.56 -17.59
N SER A 230 -15.84 4.72 -16.92
CA SER A 230 -15.98 6.02 -17.56
C SER A 230 -14.68 6.46 -18.23
N THR A 231 -14.75 6.82 -19.51
CA THR A 231 -13.64 7.40 -20.30
C THR A 231 -13.54 8.92 -20.18
N ALA A 232 -14.33 9.53 -19.29
CA ALA A 232 -14.29 10.97 -19.07
C ALA A 232 -12.93 11.37 -18.48
N GLN A 233 -12.22 12.23 -19.22
CA GLN A 233 -10.90 12.71 -18.87
C GLN A 233 -10.88 13.41 -17.52
N ILE A 234 -9.84 13.14 -16.74
CA ILE A 234 -9.58 13.84 -15.48
C ILE A 234 -8.71 15.07 -15.76
N MET A 235 -9.14 16.24 -15.31
CA MET A 235 -8.40 17.47 -15.56
C MET A 235 -7.08 17.50 -14.78
N LEU A 236 -5.97 17.65 -15.50
CA LEU A 236 -4.63 17.71 -14.93
C LEU A 236 -4.08 19.14 -14.90
N SER A 237 -3.24 19.42 -13.92
CA SER A 237 -2.48 20.68 -13.84
C SER A 237 -1.04 20.38 -13.43
N PRO A 238 -0.05 20.52 -14.33
CA PRO A 238 -0.15 20.85 -15.76
C PRO A 238 -0.86 19.79 -16.64
N GLY A 239 -1.53 20.22 -17.72
CA GLY A 239 -2.35 19.37 -18.59
C GLY A 239 -1.63 18.52 -19.65
N GLY A 240 -0.30 18.45 -19.62
CA GLY A 240 0.53 17.92 -20.72
C GLY A 240 0.39 16.42 -21.02
N SER A 241 -0.29 15.66 -20.15
CA SER A 241 -0.53 14.21 -20.32
C SER A 241 -1.99 13.83 -20.09
N GLN A 242 -2.93 14.77 -20.23
CA GLN A 242 -4.36 14.56 -19.95
C GLN A 242 -5.03 13.52 -20.86
N SER A 243 -4.46 13.22 -22.02
CA SER A 243 -4.99 12.19 -22.91
C SER A 243 -4.63 10.77 -22.49
N GLY A 244 -3.66 10.58 -21.59
CA GLY A 244 -3.22 9.25 -21.19
C GLY A 244 -4.24 8.57 -20.28
N ALA A 245 -4.80 7.45 -20.72
CA ALA A 245 -5.91 6.77 -20.05
C ALA A 245 -5.57 6.11 -18.68
N GLY A 246 -4.37 6.36 -18.14
CA GLY A 246 -3.85 5.64 -16.98
C GLY A 246 -4.63 5.91 -15.70
N ASP A 247 -5.04 7.16 -15.47
CA ASP A 247 -5.79 7.56 -14.28
C ASP A 247 -7.29 7.25 -14.39
N GLU A 248 -7.87 7.22 -15.59
CA GLU A 248 -9.23 6.70 -15.76
C GLU A 248 -9.30 5.19 -15.48
N TRP A 249 -8.30 4.40 -15.90
CA TRP A 249 -8.19 2.99 -15.53
C TRP A 249 -7.99 2.82 -14.02
N ALA A 250 -7.11 3.60 -13.40
CA ALA A 250 -6.90 3.57 -11.95
C ALA A 250 -8.20 3.89 -11.18
N ARG A 251 -8.95 4.92 -11.62
CA ARG A 251 -10.27 5.27 -11.07
C ARG A 251 -11.25 4.11 -11.17
N PHE A 252 -11.34 3.49 -12.34
CA PHE A 252 -12.27 2.38 -12.57
C PHE A 252 -11.92 1.19 -11.67
N MET A 253 -10.65 0.80 -11.59
CA MET A 253 -10.25 -0.35 -10.79
C MET A 253 -10.40 -0.13 -9.27
N ALA A 254 -10.21 1.11 -8.80
CA ALA A 254 -10.41 1.45 -7.39
C ALA A 254 -11.89 1.51 -6.99
N THR A 255 -12.80 1.74 -7.94
CA THR A 255 -14.26 1.84 -7.72
C THR A 255 -15.04 0.59 -8.13
N SER A 256 -14.40 -0.33 -8.85
CA SER A 256 -14.97 -1.61 -9.24
C SER A 256 -15.35 -2.46 -8.04
N SER A 257 -16.48 -3.17 -8.14
CA SER A 257 -16.92 -4.14 -7.12
C SER A 257 -16.02 -5.38 -7.09
N TYR A 258 -15.56 -5.84 -8.26
CA TYR A 258 -14.62 -6.95 -8.38
C TYR A 258 -13.92 -6.97 -9.76
N PRO A 259 -12.59 -7.17 -9.82
CA PRO A 259 -11.65 -7.05 -8.71
C PRO A 259 -11.49 -5.58 -8.30
N LYS A 260 -11.41 -5.31 -7.00
CA LYS A 260 -11.05 -3.98 -6.49
C LYS A 260 -9.53 -3.88 -6.37
N ILE A 261 -8.92 -2.92 -7.05
CA ILE A 261 -7.47 -2.76 -7.13
C ILE A 261 -7.10 -1.32 -6.78
N LYS A 262 -6.16 -1.13 -5.85
CA LYS A 262 -5.59 0.19 -5.53
C LYS A 262 -4.28 0.40 -6.28
N THR A 263 -4.00 1.64 -6.70
CA THR A 263 -2.81 1.95 -7.52
C THR A 263 -1.88 2.93 -6.82
N TYR A 264 -0.64 2.51 -6.58
CA TYR A 264 0.48 3.36 -6.19
C TYR A 264 1.33 3.71 -7.41
N THR A 265 1.94 4.88 -7.40
CA THR A 265 2.85 5.32 -8.46
C THR A 265 4.18 5.78 -7.88
N ILE A 266 5.27 5.37 -8.52
CA ILE A 266 6.63 5.80 -8.23
C ILE A 266 7.17 6.48 -9.48
N ASP A 267 7.49 7.76 -9.37
CA ASP A 267 8.01 8.63 -10.42
C ASP A 267 9.53 8.71 -10.25
N VAL A 268 10.26 7.91 -11.04
CA VAL A 268 11.73 7.81 -10.98
C VAL A 268 12.33 8.92 -11.84
N ASP A 269 13.23 9.70 -11.25
CA ASP A 269 13.93 10.82 -11.88
C ASP A 269 12.98 11.83 -12.57
N PRO A 270 11.98 12.40 -11.85
CA PRO A 270 10.96 13.25 -12.45
C PRO A 270 11.55 14.48 -13.13
N SER A 271 11.39 14.58 -14.45
CA SER A 271 11.87 15.74 -15.21
C SER A 271 11.01 16.98 -14.93
N LYS A 272 11.66 18.10 -14.62
CA LYS A 272 11.00 19.40 -14.37
C LYS A 272 10.72 20.20 -15.64
N THR A 273 11.11 19.69 -16.80
CA THR A 273 11.02 20.40 -18.08
C THR A 273 10.39 19.52 -19.16
N GLY A 274 9.99 20.13 -20.28
CA GLY A 274 9.38 19.42 -21.39
C GLY A 274 8.09 18.70 -20.98
N GLN A 275 8.01 17.40 -21.28
CA GLN A 275 6.83 16.58 -21.00
C GLN A 275 6.75 16.10 -19.54
N GLY A 276 7.85 16.19 -18.78
CA GLY A 276 7.93 15.69 -17.39
C GLY A 276 6.85 16.23 -16.46
N PRO A 277 6.63 17.55 -16.36
CA PRO A 277 5.63 18.11 -15.43
C PRO A 277 4.19 17.64 -15.71
N GLY A 278 3.82 17.49 -16.98
CA GLY A 278 2.51 16.97 -17.37
C GLY A 278 2.36 15.49 -17.01
N PHE A 279 3.44 14.72 -17.16
CA PHE A 279 3.44 13.30 -16.84
C PHE A 279 3.42 13.05 -15.33
N THR A 280 4.21 13.78 -14.55
CA THR A 280 4.13 13.77 -13.08
C THR A 280 2.72 14.13 -12.60
N ALA A 281 2.02 15.06 -13.26
CA ALA A 281 0.63 15.37 -12.92
C ALA A 281 -0.31 14.18 -13.20
N LEU A 282 -0.10 13.44 -14.29
CA LEU A 282 -0.83 12.20 -14.58
C LEU A 282 -0.57 11.13 -13.50
N LEU A 283 0.69 10.90 -13.09
CA LEU A 283 1.02 9.91 -12.05
C LEU A 283 0.37 10.26 -10.70
N LYS A 284 0.40 11.53 -10.30
CA LYS A 284 -0.32 12.00 -9.11
C LYS A 284 -1.82 11.78 -9.22
N SER A 285 -2.40 12.02 -10.40
CA SER A 285 -3.81 11.72 -10.66
C SER A 285 -4.09 10.22 -10.56
N MET A 286 -3.26 9.37 -11.15
CA MET A 286 -3.38 7.91 -11.08
C MET A 286 -3.37 7.41 -9.63
N ALA A 287 -2.42 7.87 -8.82
CA ALA A 287 -2.34 7.50 -7.40
C ALA A 287 -3.60 7.93 -6.64
N LYS A 288 -4.04 9.18 -6.83
CA LYS A 288 -5.20 9.74 -6.15
C LYS A 288 -6.49 9.04 -6.53
N GLN A 289 -6.74 8.86 -7.83
CA GLN A 289 -7.95 8.20 -8.34
C GLN A 289 -7.94 6.70 -8.06
N GLY A 290 -6.75 6.10 -8.06
CA GLY A 290 -6.49 4.72 -7.67
C GLY A 290 -6.51 4.45 -6.17
N GLN A 291 -6.76 5.47 -5.32
CA GLN A 291 -6.77 5.36 -3.86
C GLN A 291 -5.50 4.72 -3.25
N GLY A 292 -4.36 4.92 -3.91
CA GLY A 292 -3.03 4.54 -3.41
C GLY A 292 -2.23 5.77 -3.00
N GLY A 293 -0.96 5.83 -3.38
CA GLY A 293 -0.06 6.94 -3.04
C GLY A 293 0.97 7.22 -4.14
N TYR A 294 1.43 8.47 -4.20
CA TYR A 294 2.46 8.94 -5.13
C TYR A 294 3.80 9.14 -4.41
N TYR A 295 4.88 8.66 -5.05
CA TYR A 295 6.26 8.86 -4.58
C TYR A 295 7.11 9.40 -5.72
N ALA A 296 7.85 10.49 -5.47
CA ALA A 296 8.91 10.96 -6.37
C ALA A 296 10.25 10.51 -5.80
N VAL A 297 11.14 9.99 -6.64
CA VAL A 297 12.44 9.47 -6.21
C VAL A 297 13.56 9.90 -7.16
N ASP A 298 14.73 10.15 -6.61
CA ASP A 298 16.00 10.30 -7.34
C ASP A 298 16.75 8.96 -7.32
N SER A 299 16.91 8.35 -8.49
CA SER A 299 17.58 7.05 -8.64
C SER A 299 19.07 7.13 -8.36
N SER A 300 19.68 8.31 -8.46
CA SER A 300 21.11 8.52 -8.25
C SER A 300 21.49 8.65 -6.78
N THR A 301 20.54 8.98 -5.90
CA THR A 301 20.75 9.10 -4.45
C THR A 301 21.12 7.76 -3.82
N ASP A 302 22.32 7.68 -3.25
CA ASP A 302 22.86 6.52 -2.54
C ASP A 302 22.60 5.17 -3.23
N ASN A 303 22.83 5.10 -4.55
CA ASN A 303 22.63 3.92 -5.40
C ASN A 303 21.17 3.41 -5.42
N GLY A 304 20.19 4.31 -5.51
CA GLY A 304 18.77 3.96 -5.62
C GLY A 304 18.08 3.78 -4.27
N SER A 305 18.63 4.32 -3.18
CA SER A 305 18.05 4.17 -1.84
C SER A 305 16.66 4.78 -1.72
N GLU A 306 16.36 5.86 -2.46
CA GLU A 306 15.02 6.46 -2.49
C GLU A 306 13.99 5.54 -3.15
N ILE A 307 14.39 4.79 -4.19
CA ILE A 307 13.53 3.77 -4.83
C ILE A 307 13.20 2.67 -3.81
N VAL A 308 14.21 2.19 -3.06
CA VAL A 308 14.01 1.20 -1.99
C VAL A 308 13.04 1.73 -0.93
N GLN A 309 13.21 2.97 -0.49
CA GLN A 309 12.34 3.59 0.53
C GLN A 309 10.91 3.79 0.04
N ALA A 310 10.71 4.23 -1.20
CA ALA A 310 9.38 4.41 -1.79
C ALA A 310 8.65 3.07 -1.93
N LEU A 311 9.32 2.04 -2.47
CA LEU A 311 8.76 0.69 -2.55
C LEU A 311 8.42 0.12 -1.17
N LYS A 312 9.33 0.22 -0.21
CA LYS A 312 9.08 -0.21 1.17
C LYS A 312 7.91 0.55 1.79
N SER A 313 7.76 1.84 1.54
CA SER A 313 6.64 2.65 2.05
C SER A 313 5.32 2.19 1.46
N ALA A 314 5.23 2.04 0.14
CA ALA A 314 4.03 1.51 -0.53
C ALA A 314 3.65 0.11 -0.01
N LEU A 315 4.62 -0.80 0.10
CA LEU A 315 4.40 -2.16 0.60
C LEU A 315 4.00 -2.20 2.10
N SER A 316 4.49 -1.24 2.89
CA SER A 316 4.11 -1.08 4.29
C SER A 316 2.65 -0.66 4.42
N GLU A 317 2.20 0.30 3.60
CA GLU A 317 0.80 0.74 3.56
C GLU A 317 -0.13 -0.37 3.08
N ILE A 318 0.30 -1.16 2.10
CA ILE A 318 -0.42 -2.34 1.61
C ILE A 318 -0.66 -3.34 2.74
N GLN A 319 0.36 -3.63 3.56
CA GLN A 319 0.23 -4.54 4.70
C GLN A 319 -0.61 -3.94 5.83
N ALA A 320 -0.53 -2.62 6.08
CA ALA A 320 -1.26 -1.95 7.16
C ALA A 320 -2.77 -1.81 6.91
N ASN A 321 -3.22 -1.83 5.65
CA ASN A 321 -4.63 -1.75 5.28
C ASN A 321 -5.50 -2.93 5.81
N ASN A 322 -4.94 -3.90 6.55
CA ASN A 322 -5.61 -5.08 7.07
C ASN A 322 -6.27 -4.95 8.46
N SER A 323 -6.13 -3.84 9.22
CA SER A 323 -6.43 -3.97 10.66
C SER A 323 -6.98 -2.79 11.48
N VAL A 324 -7.54 -1.68 10.95
CA VAL A 324 -7.92 -0.59 11.87
C VAL A 324 -9.17 0.23 11.54
N PHE A 325 -10.05 0.35 12.54
CA PHE A 325 -11.03 1.42 12.66
C PHE A 325 -10.49 2.48 13.64
N ALA A 326 -10.52 3.76 13.24
CA ALA A 326 -10.12 4.88 14.08
C ALA A 326 -11.27 5.87 14.20
N SER A 327 -11.63 6.25 15.44
CA SER A 327 -12.48 7.40 15.69
C SER A 327 -11.61 8.54 16.22
N ALA A 328 -11.64 9.69 15.55
CA ALA A 328 -10.99 10.90 16.05
C ALA A 328 -11.99 11.66 16.91
N SER A 329 -11.61 12.00 18.15
CA SER A 329 -12.40 12.91 18.99
C SER A 329 -11.55 14.14 19.29
N LEU A 330 -12.06 15.33 18.95
CA LEU A 330 -11.54 16.58 19.49
C LEU A 330 -12.28 16.85 20.80
N PRO A 331 -11.58 17.02 21.95
CA PRO A 331 -12.23 17.52 23.15
C PRO A 331 -12.56 19.01 22.97
N VAL A 332 -13.77 19.31 22.50
CA VAL A 332 -14.33 20.67 22.50
C VAL A 332 -15.22 20.81 23.73
N SER A 333 -14.69 21.46 24.78
CA SER A 333 -15.51 21.93 25.91
C SER A 333 -16.06 23.32 25.57
N VAL A 334 -17.38 23.49 25.66
CA VAL A 334 -18.08 24.78 25.42
C VAL A 334 -17.90 25.80 26.55
N ASN A 335 -17.25 25.44 27.66
CA ASN A 335 -17.18 26.27 28.88
C ASN A 335 -15.79 26.84 29.23
N THR A 336 -14.79 26.69 28.37
CA THR A 336 -13.44 27.26 28.63
C THR A 336 -12.85 27.87 27.36
N GLN A 337 -13.19 29.13 27.08
CA GLN A 337 -12.44 29.94 26.13
C GLN A 337 -11.05 30.23 26.71
N GLY A 338 -9.98 29.79 26.05
CA GLY A 338 -8.71 30.54 26.16
C GLY A 338 -7.38 29.79 26.06
N THR A 339 -7.29 28.47 26.23
CA THR A 339 -6.02 27.74 26.02
C THR A 339 -6.25 26.28 25.63
N TYR A 340 -6.32 25.98 24.34
CA TYR A 340 -6.22 24.60 23.86
C TYR A 340 -4.77 24.30 23.49
N ARG A 341 -4.23 23.20 24.02
CA ARG A 341 -2.98 22.64 23.48
C ARG A 341 -3.30 22.02 22.13
N ASN A 342 -2.44 22.22 21.14
CA ASN A 342 -2.55 21.61 19.82
C ASN A 342 -2.29 20.09 19.91
N GLN A 343 -3.31 19.36 20.37
CA GLN A 343 -3.28 17.93 20.67
C GLN A 343 -4.50 17.26 20.04
N VAL A 344 -4.27 16.26 19.22
CA VAL A 344 -5.29 15.47 18.54
C VAL A 344 -5.23 14.06 19.07
N PHE A 345 -6.33 13.57 19.66
CA PHE A 345 -6.41 12.22 20.20
C PHE A 345 -7.24 11.32 19.28
N ILE A 346 -6.64 10.21 18.87
CA ILE A 346 -7.25 9.24 17.97
C ILE A 346 -7.35 7.90 18.71
N GLY A 347 -8.57 7.46 18.97
CA GLY A 347 -8.85 6.14 19.51
C GLY A 347 -8.85 5.13 18.38
N MET A 348 -7.97 4.13 18.46
CA MET A 348 -7.83 3.10 17.42
C MET A 348 -8.16 1.75 18.03
N PHE A 349 -9.06 1.02 17.38
CA PHE A 349 -9.55 -0.26 17.86
C PHE A 349 -9.70 -1.25 16.72
N ARG A 350 -9.49 -2.53 17.02
CA ARG A 350 -9.79 -3.63 16.11
C ARG A 350 -10.41 -4.81 16.88
N PRO A 351 -11.36 -5.54 16.27
CA PRO A 351 -11.83 -6.82 16.81
C PRO A 351 -10.69 -7.82 16.95
N ASP A 352 -10.82 -8.73 17.93
CA ASP A 352 -9.89 -9.85 18.05
C ASP A 352 -9.91 -10.73 16.79
N ALA A 353 -8.73 -11.15 16.34
CA ALA A 353 -8.58 -11.94 15.12
C ALA A 353 -9.26 -13.32 15.22
N ASN A 354 -9.53 -13.83 16.44
CA ASN A 354 -10.22 -15.10 16.67
C ASN A 354 -11.69 -14.90 17.08
N LEU A 355 -12.28 -13.73 16.79
CA LEU A 355 -13.68 -13.40 17.08
C LEU A 355 -14.04 -13.53 18.58
N LYS A 356 -13.06 -13.38 19.46
CA LYS A 356 -13.33 -13.26 20.90
C LYS A 356 -14.07 -11.94 21.16
N PRO A 357 -14.97 -11.86 22.16
CA PRO A 357 -15.68 -10.64 22.53
C PRO A 357 -14.75 -9.66 23.27
N GLN A 358 -13.61 -9.33 22.65
CA GLN A 358 -12.61 -8.40 23.14
C GLN A 358 -12.11 -7.54 21.99
N TRP A 359 -11.90 -6.27 22.26
CA TRP A 359 -11.41 -5.30 21.29
C TRP A 359 -10.05 -4.81 21.75
N MET A 360 -9.05 -5.04 20.91
CA MET A 360 -7.73 -4.48 21.15
C MET A 360 -7.73 -3.02 20.71
N GLY A 361 -7.15 -2.13 21.51
CA GLY A 361 -7.09 -0.73 21.15
C GLY A 361 -6.22 0.13 22.04
N ASN A 362 -5.96 1.34 21.57
CA ASN A 362 -5.08 2.30 22.22
C ASN A 362 -5.43 3.72 21.77
N LEU A 363 -4.99 4.69 22.57
CA LEU A 363 -5.20 6.11 22.33
C LEU A 363 -3.89 6.72 21.85
N LYS A 364 -3.90 7.30 20.64
CA LYS A 364 -2.74 7.96 20.02
C LYS A 364 -2.90 9.47 20.06
N GLN A 365 -1.81 10.17 20.34
CA GLN A 365 -1.76 11.62 20.31
C GLN A 365 -0.89 12.12 19.15
N TYR A 366 -1.44 13.07 18.38
CA TYR A 366 -0.82 13.79 17.27
C TYR A 366 -1.00 15.30 17.44
N LYS A 367 -0.52 16.12 16.51
CA LYS A 367 -0.82 17.56 16.46
C LYS A 367 -1.13 18.01 15.04
N PHE A 368 -1.78 19.16 14.90
CA PHE A 368 -1.90 19.80 13.60
C PHE A 368 -0.69 20.69 13.30
N GLU A 369 -0.28 20.77 12.05
CA GLU A 369 0.69 21.73 11.58
C GLU A 369 0.16 22.43 10.33
N ALA A 370 0.22 23.75 10.33
CA ALA A 370 -0.17 24.55 9.17
C ALA A 370 0.99 24.56 8.17
N SER A 371 0.71 24.23 6.92
CA SER A 371 1.64 24.38 5.81
C SER A 371 1.05 25.33 4.77
N VAL A 372 1.92 26.12 4.11
CA VAL A 372 1.50 27.03 3.04
C VAL A 372 2.04 26.50 1.71
N THR A 373 1.13 26.06 0.85
CA THR A 373 1.46 25.60 -0.50
C THR A 373 0.59 26.38 -1.48
N ASN A 374 1.22 27.09 -2.43
CA ASN A 374 0.53 27.89 -3.46
C ASN A 374 -0.49 28.90 -2.91
N ASN A 375 -0.12 29.70 -1.91
CA ASN A 375 -1.01 30.67 -1.24
C ASN A 375 -2.29 30.06 -0.60
N LYS A 376 -2.32 28.75 -0.38
CA LYS A 376 -3.36 28.08 0.42
C LYS A 376 -2.75 27.54 1.70
N ILE A 377 -3.44 27.79 2.82
CA ILE A 377 -3.12 27.21 4.12
C ILE A 377 -3.75 25.82 4.16
N ASN A 378 -2.91 24.78 4.26
CA ASN A 378 -3.35 23.41 4.51
C ASN A 378 -3.05 23.06 5.97
N LEU A 379 -4.00 22.39 6.62
CA LEU A 379 -3.81 21.89 7.98
C LEU A 379 -3.51 20.39 7.91
N ASN A 380 -2.29 20.01 8.28
CA ASN A 380 -1.82 18.64 8.19
C ASN A 380 -1.78 18.01 9.58
N LEU A 381 -2.10 16.72 9.69
CA LEU A 381 -1.82 15.97 10.92
C LEU A 381 -0.36 15.52 10.89
N VAL A 382 0.41 15.91 11.90
CA VAL A 382 1.81 15.52 12.05
C VAL A 382 2.04 14.70 13.31
N ASP A 383 3.06 13.88 13.24
CA ASP A 383 3.50 12.99 14.29
C ASP A 383 4.43 13.71 15.27
N ALA A 384 4.99 12.96 16.21
CA ALA A 384 5.83 13.50 17.26
C ALA A 384 7.24 13.91 16.79
N ASP A 385 7.60 13.60 15.55
CA ASP A 385 8.83 14.00 14.86
C ASP A 385 8.57 15.09 13.80
N ASP A 386 7.38 15.71 13.81
CA ASP A 386 6.94 16.74 12.86
C ASP A 386 6.87 16.24 11.40
N VAL A 387 6.62 14.94 11.23
CA VAL A 387 6.41 14.30 9.92
C VAL A 387 4.92 14.04 9.72
N LEU A 388 4.44 14.04 8.47
CA LEU A 388 3.05 13.70 8.15
C LEU A 388 2.63 12.35 8.78
N ALA A 389 1.68 12.42 9.71
CA ALA A 389 1.16 11.25 10.42
C ALA A 389 0.17 10.46 9.57
N ILE A 390 -0.42 11.08 8.55
CA ILE A 390 -1.43 10.51 7.66
C ILE A 390 -0.90 10.53 6.23
N ASN A 391 -1.12 9.45 5.49
CA ASN A 391 -0.96 9.48 4.05
C ASN A 391 -2.15 10.26 3.45
N ALA A 392 -1.85 11.38 2.80
CA ALA A 392 -2.87 12.32 2.29
C ALA A 392 -3.78 11.73 1.21
N ASP A 393 -3.34 10.68 0.52
CA ASP A 393 -4.08 10.02 -0.56
C ASP A 393 -4.95 8.87 -0.01
N SER A 394 -4.46 8.10 0.96
CA SER A 394 -5.20 6.96 1.54
C SER A 394 -6.04 7.34 2.78
N GLY A 395 -5.73 8.45 3.44
CA GLY A 395 -6.41 8.92 4.66
C GLY A 395 -6.05 8.14 5.93
N PHE A 396 -5.16 7.15 5.86
CA PHE A 396 -4.74 6.33 7.00
C PHE A 396 -3.48 6.85 7.68
N ILE A 397 -3.33 6.53 8.97
CA ILE A 397 -2.09 6.79 9.71
C ILE A 397 -0.95 5.99 9.08
N THR A 398 0.18 6.64 8.81
CA THR A 398 1.32 5.97 8.17
C THR A 398 1.91 4.93 9.11
N PRO A 399 2.39 3.77 8.61
CA PRO A 399 2.95 2.71 9.46
C PRO A 399 4.16 3.16 10.30
N CYS A 400 4.88 4.18 9.83
CA CYS A 400 6.04 4.75 10.51
C CYS A 400 5.73 6.00 11.35
N ALA A 401 4.46 6.43 11.45
CA ALA A 401 4.09 7.56 12.29
C ALA A 401 4.36 7.25 13.78
N ARG A 402 4.94 8.21 14.50
CA ARG A 402 5.17 8.10 15.94
C ARG A 402 4.22 9.02 16.72
N SER A 403 3.34 8.47 17.55
CA SER A 403 2.51 9.28 18.44
C SER A 403 3.34 9.94 19.55
N PHE A 404 2.87 11.06 20.10
CA PHE A 404 3.58 11.87 21.10
C PHE A 404 3.90 11.12 22.41
N TRP A 405 3.16 10.05 22.68
CA TRP A 405 3.35 9.20 23.85
C TRP A 405 4.29 8.02 23.61
N THR A 406 4.69 7.79 22.36
CA THR A 406 5.63 6.73 22.00
C THR A 406 7.07 7.24 22.11
N PRO A 407 8.01 6.44 22.68
CA PRO A 407 9.41 6.85 22.82
C PRO A 407 10.05 7.12 21.46
N SER A 408 11.06 8.01 21.42
CA SER A 408 11.74 8.35 20.17
C SER A 408 12.50 7.16 19.59
N THR A 409 12.72 7.18 18.28
CA THR A 409 13.45 6.16 17.52
C THR A 409 14.93 6.08 17.91
N ALA A 410 15.46 7.05 18.65
CA ALA A 410 16.79 7.00 19.25
C ALA A 410 16.87 6.09 20.49
N ASN A 411 15.74 5.82 21.15
CA ASN A 411 15.64 5.00 22.36
C ASN A 411 14.65 3.85 22.15
N MET A 412 14.94 2.99 21.17
CA MET A 412 14.08 1.84 20.88
C MET A 412 14.14 0.81 22.00
N ASP A 413 12.99 0.47 22.57
CA ASP A 413 12.84 -0.70 23.44
C ASP A 413 12.68 -1.99 22.61
N THR A 414 12.62 -3.13 23.30
CA THR A 414 12.39 -4.45 22.71
C THR A 414 11.12 -5.11 23.27
N TYR A 415 10.16 -4.31 23.76
CA TYR A 415 8.98 -4.84 24.45
C TYR A 415 8.20 -5.83 23.59
N TRP A 416 8.06 -5.57 22.28
CA TRP A 416 7.32 -6.43 21.34
C TRP A 416 8.14 -7.60 20.78
N SER A 417 9.33 -7.90 21.31
CA SER A 417 10.12 -9.07 20.88
C SER A 417 9.37 -10.40 21.03
N PHE A 418 8.45 -10.52 21.98
CA PHE A 418 7.61 -11.72 22.17
C PHE A 418 6.51 -11.88 21.11
N SER A 419 6.13 -10.80 20.44
CA SER A 419 5.12 -10.77 19.37
C SER A 419 5.41 -9.58 18.47
N PRO A 420 6.34 -9.71 17.50
CA PRO A 420 6.74 -8.58 16.68
C PRO A 420 5.55 -8.04 15.87
N GLN A 421 5.28 -6.73 15.99
CA GLN A 421 4.13 -6.05 15.40
C GLN A 421 4.51 -4.71 14.77
N GLY A 422 3.88 -4.40 13.64
CA GLY A 422 4.09 -3.16 12.90
C GLY A 422 4.54 -3.42 11.47
N ALA A 423 4.14 -2.51 10.59
CA ALA A 423 4.45 -2.57 9.17
C ALA A 423 5.52 -1.55 8.75
N CYS A 424 6.16 -0.84 9.67
CA CYS A 424 7.18 0.16 9.31
C CYS A 424 8.48 -0.50 8.86
N LEU A 425 8.71 -0.53 7.54
CA LEU A 425 9.96 -1.07 6.98
C LEU A 425 11.11 -0.03 6.94
N LYS A 426 10.83 1.26 7.22
CA LYS A 426 11.83 2.34 7.23
C LYS A 426 12.79 2.27 8.43
N ILE A 427 12.33 1.74 9.56
CA ILE A 427 13.08 1.69 10.82
C ILE A 427 13.36 0.24 11.18
N ALA A 428 14.64 -0.13 11.21
CA ALA A 428 15.08 -1.48 11.54
C ALA A 428 14.63 -1.88 12.94
N ASN A 429 14.25 -3.15 13.11
CA ASN A 429 13.76 -3.74 14.37
C ASN A 429 12.53 -3.03 15.00
N SER A 430 11.87 -2.14 14.25
CA SER A 430 10.69 -1.44 14.75
C SER A 430 9.54 -2.37 15.10
N ASN A 431 9.45 -3.54 14.46
CA ASN A 431 8.46 -4.55 14.78
C ASN A 431 8.59 -5.08 16.22
N GLN A 432 9.78 -5.00 16.83
CA GLN A 432 10.02 -5.48 18.19
C GLN A 432 9.97 -4.37 19.25
N SER A 433 9.83 -3.11 18.84
CA SER A 433 9.86 -1.95 19.73
C SER A 433 8.48 -1.33 19.88
N ASN A 434 8.22 -0.49 20.88
CA ASN A 434 7.02 0.37 20.87
C ASN A 434 7.07 1.46 19.80
N THR A 435 8.24 1.77 19.23
CA THR A 435 8.42 2.88 18.28
C THR A 435 8.87 2.42 16.88
N PRO A 436 8.36 3.05 15.80
CA PRO A 436 7.14 3.84 15.77
C PRO A 436 5.91 2.93 15.97
N ASP A 437 4.84 3.50 16.50
CA ASP A 437 3.62 2.78 16.80
C ASP A 437 2.64 2.69 15.62
N GLY A 438 2.72 3.64 14.67
CA GLY A 438 1.99 3.61 13.41
C GLY A 438 0.49 3.39 13.57
N ALA A 439 -0.09 2.62 12.65
CA ALA A 439 -1.50 2.23 12.72
C ALA A 439 -1.79 1.05 13.68
N ILE A 440 -0.79 0.44 14.33
CA ILE A 440 -1.03 -0.72 15.19
C ILE A 440 -1.75 -0.29 16.46
N VAL A 441 -2.89 -0.94 16.74
CA VAL A 441 -3.81 -0.50 17.79
C VAL A 441 -3.34 -0.88 19.19
N GLU A 442 -2.39 -1.79 19.35
CA GLU A 442 -1.87 -2.21 20.66
C GLU A 442 -0.55 -1.53 21.03
N LYS A 443 0.15 -1.05 20.01
CA LYS A 443 1.56 -0.65 20.09
C LYS A 443 1.71 0.79 20.54
N GLY A 444 2.73 1.06 21.37
CA GLY A 444 3.13 2.39 21.80
C GLY A 444 2.05 3.21 22.49
N ALA A 445 2.06 4.53 22.24
CA ALA A 445 1.07 5.51 22.67
C ALA A 445 0.67 5.43 24.16
N ALA A 446 -0.61 5.59 24.49
CA ALA A 446 -1.08 5.53 25.87
C ALA A 446 -0.74 4.19 26.55
N GLY A 447 -0.80 3.08 25.80
CA GLY A 447 -0.37 1.77 26.28
C GLY A 447 1.09 1.71 26.73
N PHE A 448 2.00 2.39 26.01
CA PHE A 448 3.39 2.54 26.46
C PHE A 448 3.48 3.38 27.73
N MET A 449 2.80 4.53 27.78
CA MET A 449 2.80 5.39 28.97
C MET A 449 2.33 4.63 30.21
N LEU A 450 1.26 3.84 30.09
CA LEU A 450 0.76 2.99 31.18
C LEU A 450 1.79 1.97 31.65
N ARG A 451 2.54 1.35 30.74
CA ARG A 451 3.61 0.41 31.09
C ARG A 451 4.84 1.10 31.67
N ALA A 452 5.08 2.36 31.29
CA ALA A 452 6.19 3.16 31.76
C ALA A 452 5.95 3.81 33.14
N ILE A 453 4.72 3.73 33.68
CA ILE A 453 4.42 4.17 35.05
C ILE A 453 5.03 3.17 36.03
N ASP A 454 5.92 3.65 36.89
CA ASP A 454 6.45 2.90 38.02
C ASP A 454 5.39 2.82 39.14
N PRO A 455 4.95 1.62 39.56
CA PRO A 455 3.98 1.44 40.64
C PRO A 455 4.37 2.13 41.96
N SER A 456 5.66 2.36 42.21
CA SER A 456 6.16 3.00 43.43
C SER A 456 5.94 4.51 43.50
N THR A 457 5.52 5.13 42.38
CA THR A 457 5.29 6.58 42.27
C THR A 457 3.82 7.00 42.41
N LEU A 458 2.90 6.04 42.56
CA LEU A 458 1.48 6.29 42.80
C LEU A 458 1.23 6.60 44.28
N GLN A 459 1.34 7.86 44.67
CA GLN A 459 0.71 8.34 45.90
C GLN A 459 -0.78 8.56 45.60
N ILE A 460 -1.64 7.70 46.16
CA ILE A 460 -3.10 7.85 46.17
C ILE A 460 -3.49 8.92 47.19
#